data_AF-A0A182RTG5-F1
#
_entry.id   AF-A0A182RTG5-F1
#
_cell.length_a   1.000
_cell.length_b   1.000
_cell.length_c   1.000
_cell.angle_alpha   90.00
_cell.angle_beta   90.00
_cell.angle_gamma   90.00
#
_symmetry.space_group_name_H-M   'P 1'
#
loop_
_entity.id
_entity.type
_entity.pdbx_description
1 polymer ?
#
loop_
_entity_poly.entity_id
_entity_poly.type
_entity_poly.pdbx_seq_one_letter_code
_entity_poly.pdbx_strand_id
1 'polypeptide(L)'
;MGEEVPYDPTCTSGYVSNPWDPQPTQLDLFLMLKEQLKAEELASHAFRRRVVEIDTMLSERRKQTDSPRLTNSLFDPLRNEEARQLRLAKYEAIKAREEQIKQQQADFLAPYLLRLGDTGKRAPTRAQVMALYRDCTTDLRHFYQRLEEELRNRCDDLITEEQSLKRFLSRFQQHFEDAEYEKFIAEGETIERDKHILQMRLENIQDDYRRKAAHLRQALRADERLRPYLGAMMESPGDQSDYDDE
;
A
#
# COMPACT_ATOMS: atom_id res chain seq x y z
N MET A 1 22.37 0.84 66.83
CA MET A 1 23.60 1.28 67.49
C MET A 1 24.26 0.00 67.98
N GLY A 2 25.13 -0.58 67.16
CA GLY A 2 25.82 -1.83 67.50
C GLY A 2 26.90 -1.53 68.54
N GLU A 3 27.05 -2.40 69.52
CA GLU A 3 28.18 -2.33 70.45
C GLU A 3 29.47 -2.41 69.65
N GLU A 4 30.42 -1.52 69.94
CA GLU A 4 31.73 -1.54 69.29
C GLU A 4 32.41 -2.86 69.66
N VAL A 5 32.73 -3.69 68.67
CA VAL A 5 33.45 -4.95 68.88
C VAL A 5 34.95 -4.63 68.93
N PRO A 6 35.59 -4.63 70.12
CA PRO A 6 37.01 -4.35 70.21
C PRO A 6 37.80 -5.52 69.61
N TYR A 7 38.81 -5.22 68.78
CA TYR A 7 39.71 -6.23 68.27
C TYR A 7 40.72 -6.63 69.36
N ASP A 8 40.63 -7.87 69.83
CA ASP A 8 41.61 -8.46 70.75
C ASP A 8 42.44 -9.52 70.02
N PRO A 9 43.76 -9.31 69.82
CA PRO A 9 44.63 -10.27 69.15
C PRO A 9 44.83 -11.57 69.94
N THR A 10 44.53 -11.59 71.25
CA THR A 10 44.63 -12.82 72.07
C THR A 10 43.41 -13.72 71.91
N CYS A 11 42.27 -13.16 71.52
CA CYS A 11 41.01 -13.87 71.30
C CYS A 11 40.67 -14.08 69.82
N THR A 12 41.51 -13.61 68.89
CA THR A 12 41.27 -13.74 67.45
C THR A 12 42.30 -14.67 66.82
N SER A 13 41.84 -15.79 66.25
CA SER A 13 42.70 -16.73 65.52
C SER A 13 42.23 -16.88 64.07
N GLY A 14 43.19 -16.86 63.14
CA GLY A 14 42.93 -17.13 61.73
C GLY A 14 42.79 -18.63 61.49
N TYR A 15 41.67 -19.06 60.90
CA TYR A 15 41.53 -20.43 60.43
C TYR A 15 42.20 -20.59 59.06
N VAL A 16 43.10 -21.56 58.94
CA VAL A 16 43.76 -21.92 57.68
C VAL A 16 43.52 -23.41 57.42
N SER A 17 42.87 -23.72 56.31
CA SER A 17 42.50 -25.10 55.95
C SER A 17 43.71 -25.99 55.62
N ASN A 18 44.79 -25.39 55.10
CA ASN A 18 46.03 -26.07 54.74
C ASN A 18 47.15 -25.72 55.76
N PRO A 19 47.69 -26.67 56.53
CA PRO A 19 48.71 -26.41 57.55
C PRO A 19 50.04 -25.85 57.03
N TRP A 20 50.28 -25.95 55.72
CA TRP A 20 51.52 -25.50 55.07
C TRP A 20 51.44 -24.06 54.54
N ASP A 21 50.26 -23.44 54.56
CA ASP A 21 50.07 -22.06 54.11
C ASP A 21 50.54 -21.07 55.19
N PRO A 22 50.98 -19.86 54.80
CA PRO A 22 51.39 -18.84 55.76
C PRO A 22 50.20 -18.45 56.65
N GLN A 23 50.44 -18.41 57.97
CA GLN A 23 49.41 -17.94 58.90
C GLN A 23 49.15 -16.45 58.65
N PRO A 24 47.87 -16.02 58.64
CA PRO A 24 47.52 -14.63 58.43
C PRO A 24 48.11 -13.76 59.55
N THR A 25 48.59 -12.57 59.19
CA THR A 25 49.13 -11.65 60.18
C THR A 25 48.00 -11.04 61.01
N GLN A 26 48.33 -10.51 62.18
CA GLN A 26 47.33 -9.81 63.02
C GLN A 26 46.70 -8.61 62.29
N LEU A 27 47.43 -7.97 61.38
CA LEU A 27 46.90 -6.90 60.55
C LEU A 27 45.87 -7.43 59.55
N ASP A 28 46.15 -8.57 58.91
CA ASP A 28 45.24 -9.20 57.96
C ASP A 28 43.93 -9.63 58.64
N LEU A 29 44.02 -10.19 59.84
CA LEU A 29 42.86 -10.57 60.65
C LEU A 29 42.01 -9.36 61.07
N PHE A 30 42.66 -8.26 61.46
CA PHE A 30 41.96 -7.01 61.77
C PHE A 30 41.24 -6.41 60.55
N LEU A 31 41.90 -6.39 59.38
CA LEU A 31 41.30 -5.90 58.14
C LEU A 31 40.13 -6.78 57.71
N MET A 32 40.27 -8.10 57.82
CA MET A 32 39.20 -9.06 57.53
C MET A 32 37.99 -8.85 58.46
N LEU A 33 38.21 -8.67 59.77
CA LEU A 33 37.13 -8.37 60.71
C LEU A 33 36.40 -7.07 60.32
N LYS A 34 37.15 -6.03 59.96
CA LYS A 34 36.59 -4.76 59.50
C LYS A 34 35.74 -4.91 58.24
N GLU A 35 36.16 -5.75 57.29
CA GLU A 35 35.38 -6.07 56.09
C GLU A 35 34.11 -6.85 56.42
N GLN A 36 34.20 -7.83 57.32
CA GLN A 36 33.05 -8.63 57.76
C GLN A 36 32.00 -7.77 58.47
N LEU A 37 32.41 -6.88 59.37
CA LEU A 37 31.50 -5.94 60.06
C LEU A 37 30.77 -5.03 59.06
N LYS A 38 31.48 -4.53 58.03
CA LYS A 38 30.85 -3.76 56.95
C LYS A 38 29.87 -4.61 56.13
N ALA A 39 30.25 -5.85 55.80
CA ALA A 39 29.39 -6.74 55.04
C ALA A 39 28.11 -7.09 55.82
N GLU A 40 28.22 -7.31 57.13
CA GLU A 40 27.08 -7.55 58.01
C GLU A 40 26.14 -6.33 58.09
N GLU A 41 26.68 -5.12 58.22
CA GLU A 41 25.89 -3.89 58.24
C GLU A 41 25.13 -3.72 56.91
N LEU A 42 25.80 -3.93 55.79
CA LEU A 42 25.19 -3.88 54.46
C LEU A 42 24.11 -4.94 54.29
N ALA A 43 24.36 -6.19 54.71
CA ALA A 43 23.40 -7.28 54.64
C ALA A 43 22.17 -6.99 55.51
N SER A 44 22.38 -6.50 56.73
CA SER A 44 21.31 -6.10 57.66
C SER A 44 20.46 -4.97 57.08
N HIS A 45 21.10 -3.97 56.49
CA HIS A 45 20.40 -2.88 55.82
C HIS A 45 19.61 -3.39 54.60
N ALA A 46 20.20 -4.25 53.79
CA ALA A 46 19.55 -4.82 52.62
C ALA A 46 18.31 -5.64 53.02
N PHE A 47 18.43 -6.47 54.07
CA PHE A 47 17.31 -7.24 54.60
C PHE A 47 16.15 -6.34 55.03
N ARG A 48 16.42 -5.28 55.81
CA ARG A 48 15.38 -4.32 56.23
C ARG A 48 14.69 -3.65 55.04
N ARG A 49 15.43 -3.25 54.00
CA ARG A 49 14.84 -2.68 52.77
C ARG A 49 13.90 -3.69 52.09
N ARG A 50 14.32 -4.95 51.97
CA ARG A 50 13.51 -6.00 51.36
C ARG A 50 12.23 -6.28 52.12
N VAL A 51 12.28 -6.28 53.45
CA VAL A 51 11.07 -6.44 54.28
C VAL A 51 10.05 -5.34 53.99
N VAL A 52 10.49 -4.08 53.96
CA VAL A 52 9.61 -2.94 53.63
C VAL A 52 9.05 -3.05 52.22
N GLU A 53 9.87 -3.42 51.23
CA GLU A 53 9.45 -3.61 49.85
C GLU A 53 8.36 -4.70 49.73
N ILE A 54 8.56 -5.84 50.39
CA ILE A 54 7.57 -6.93 50.41
C ILE A 54 6.27 -6.46 51.05
N ASP A 55 6.32 -5.78 52.19
CA ASP A 55 5.14 -5.26 52.87
C ASP A 55 4.38 -4.24 52.01
N THR A 56 5.08 -3.36 51.30
CA THR A 56 4.46 -2.41 50.37
C THR A 56 3.75 -3.13 49.22
N MET A 57 4.41 -4.11 48.60
CA MET A 57 3.81 -4.89 47.51
C MET A 57 2.57 -5.66 47.98
N LEU A 58 2.61 -6.27 49.17
CA LEU A 58 1.47 -6.99 49.72
C LEU A 58 0.32 -6.04 50.06
N SER A 59 0.61 -4.85 50.58
CA SER A 59 -0.39 -3.80 50.85
C SER A 59 -1.08 -3.33 49.56
N GLU A 60 -0.32 -3.10 48.50
CA GLU A 60 -0.87 -2.73 47.19
C GLU A 60 -1.75 -3.84 46.60
N ARG A 61 -1.30 -5.11 46.69
CA ARG A 61 -2.12 -6.24 46.24
C ARG A 61 -3.43 -6.36 47.01
N ARG A 62 -3.42 -6.16 48.33
CA ARG A 62 -4.66 -6.14 49.13
C ARG A 62 -5.62 -5.06 48.65
N LYS A 63 -5.14 -3.82 48.44
CA LYS A 63 -5.95 -2.72 47.90
C LYS A 63 -6.55 -3.04 46.53
N GLN A 64 -5.78 -3.69 45.65
CA GLN A 64 -6.24 -4.10 44.33
C GLN A 64 -7.32 -5.19 44.40
N THR A 65 -7.17 -6.17 45.31
CA THR A 65 -8.17 -7.23 45.52
C THR A 65 -9.46 -6.69 46.15
N ASP A 66 -9.35 -5.84 47.17
CA ASP A 66 -10.50 -5.31 47.90
C ASP A 66 -11.27 -4.26 47.08
N SER A 67 -10.60 -3.57 46.16
CA SER A 67 -11.20 -2.54 45.30
C SER A 67 -10.60 -2.53 43.89
N PRO A 68 -11.00 -3.47 43.02
CA PRO A 68 -10.49 -3.55 41.66
C PRO A 68 -10.99 -2.35 40.84
N ARG A 69 -10.15 -1.32 40.69
CA ARG A 69 -10.40 -0.17 39.80
C ARG A 69 -9.68 -0.41 38.47
N LEU A 70 -10.44 -0.66 37.41
CA LEU A 70 -9.91 -0.67 36.05
C LEU A 70 -9.55 0.76 35.64
N THR A 71 -8.36 0.97 35.09
CA THR A 71 -7.93 2.28 34.55
C THR A 71 -8.74 2.70 33.32
N ASN A 72 -9.31 1.72 32.60
CA ASN A 72 -10.24 1.93 31.50
C ASN A 72 -11.47 1.05 31.73
N SER A 73 -12.65 1.68 31.88
CA SER A 73 -13.92 0.97 31.89
C SER A 73 -14.42 0.81 30.44
N LEU A 74 -14.84 -0.40 30.07
CA LEU A 74 -15.58 -0.65 28.81
C LEU A 74 -16.87 0.17 28.71
N PHE A 75 -17.38 0.64 29.86
CA PHE A 75 -18.62 1.38 30.01
C PHE A 75 -18.39 2.84 30.37
N ASP A 76 -17.25 3.45 29.99
CA ASP A 76 -17.07 4.90 30.06
C ASP A 76 -17.77 5.56 28.85
N PRO A 77 -18.98 6.12 29.01
CA PRO A 77 -19.79 6.59 27.89
C PRO A 77 -19.13 7.76 27.16
N LEU A 78 -18.41 8.63 27.87
CA LEU A 78 -17.81 9.85 27.30
C LEU A 78 -16.61 9.52 26.40
N ARG A 79 -15.68 8.67 26.84
CA ARG A 79 -14.55 8.24 26.00
C ARG A 79 -14.99 7.35 24.83
N ASN A 80 -16.04 6.56 25.02
CA ASN A 80 -16.62 5.76 23.93
C ASN A 80 -17.29 6.64 22.87
N GLU A 81 -17.94 7.74 23.25
CA GLU A 81 -18.50 8.72 22.33
C GLU A 81 -17.42 9.47 21.56
N GLU A 82 -16.38 9.99 22.23
CA GLU A 82 -15.25 10.65 21.56
C GLU A 82 -14.53 9.71 20.57
N ALA A 83 -14.24 8.47 20.99
CA ALA A 83 -13.63 7.46 20.13
C ALA A 83 -14.55 7.03 18.97
N ARG A 84 -15.87 7.10 19.16
CA ARG A 84 -16.84 6.86 18.10
C ARG A 84 -16.88 8.03 17.11
N GLN A 85 -16.92 9.27 17.57
CA GLN A 85 -16.89 10.47 16.72
C GLN A 85 -15.61 10.52 15.88
N LEU A 86 -14.45 10.21 16.47
CA LEU A 86 -13.18 10.21 15.75
C LEU A 86 -13.11 9.11 14.66
N ARG A 87 -13.73 7.94 14.92
CA ARG A 87 -13.87 6.89 13.90
C ARG A 87 -14.82 7.31 12.79
N LEU A 88 -15.95 7.93 13.14
CA LEU A 88 -16.93 8.40 12.16
C LEU A 88 -16.34 9.50 11.26
N ALA A 89 -15.67 10.49 11.85
CA ALA A 89 -15.00 11.56 11.11
C ALA A 89 -13.91 11.03 10.17
N LYS A 90 -13.12 10.02 10.60
CA LYS A 90 -12.16 9.34 9.72
C LYS A 90 -12.85 8.63 8.56
N TYR A 91 -13.95 7.93 8.84
CA TYR A 91 -14.71 7.24 7.81
C TYR A 91 -15.31 8.22 6.80
N GLU A 92 -15.89 9.33 7.26
CA GLU A 92 -16.43 10.39 6.42
C GLU A 92 -15.33 11.05 5.57
N ALA A 93 -14.16 11.32 6.15
CA ALA A 93 -13.03 11.88 5.41
C ALA A 93 -12.51 10.93 4.32
N ILE A 94 -12.43 9.63 4.60
CA ILE A 94 -12.04 8.62 3.61
C ILE A 94 -13.07 8.57 2.48
N LYS A 95 -14.36 8.51 2.83
CA LYS A 95 -15.46 8.45 1.86
C LYS A 95 -15.47 9.69 0.96
N ALA A 96 -15.33 10.88 1.54
CA ALA A 96 -15.25 12.13 0.78
C ALA A 96 -14.03 12.13 -0.17
N ARG A 97 -12.87 11.63 0.27
CA ARG A 97 -11.68 11.50 -0.58
C ARG A 97 -11.90 10.51 -1.73
N GLU A 98 -12.54 9.38 -1.49
CA GLU A 98 -12.88 8.41 -2.53
C GLU A 98 -13.85 8.98 -3.56
N GLU A 99 -14.86 9.73 -3.12
CA GLU A 99 -15.80 10.42 -4.01
C GLU A 99 -15.08 11.48 -4.86
N GLN A 100 -14.14 12.23 -4.29
CA GLN A 100 -13.31 13.17 -5.04
C GLN A 100 -12.42 12.45 -6.06
N ILE A 101 -11.80 11.33 -5.71
CA ILE A 101 -10.99 10.53 -6.64
C ILE A 101 -11.85 10.00 -7.80
N LYS A 102 -13.08 9.56 -7.53
CA LYS A 102 -14.02 9.08 -8.57
C LYS A 102 -14.45 10.19 -9.52
N GLN A 103 -14.57 11.43 -9.03
CA GLN A 103 -14.95 12.59 -9.85
C GLN A 103 -13.80 13.14 -10.67
N GLN A 104 -12.56 12.95 -10.21
CA GLN A 104 -11.38 13.38 -10.95
C GLN A 104 -11.11 12.43 -12.12
N GLN A 105 -10.89 12.99 -13.31
CA GLN A 105 -10.44 12.20 -14.46
C GLN A 105 -9.07 11.61 -14.14
N ALA A 106 -8.91 10.30 -14.38
CA ALA A 106 -7.64 9.64 -14.17
C ALA A 106 -6.55 10.30 -15.02
N ASP A 107 -5.43 10.64 -14.37
CA ASP A 107 -4.28 11.23 -15.04
C ASP A 107 -3.64 10.21 -15.99
N PHE A 108 -3.93 10.32 -17.28
CA PHE A 108 -3.40 9.42 -18.31
C PHE A 108 -1.88 9.47 -18.43
N LEU A 109 -1.23 10.54 -17.94
CA LEU A 109 0.21 10.73 -18.02
C LEU A 109 0.95 10.06 -16.85
N ALA A 110 0.26 9.76 -15.74
CA ALA A 110 0.87 9.24 -14.53
C ALA A 110 1.74 7.98 -14.75
N PRO A 111 1.32 6.96 -15.54
CA PRO A 111 2.15 5.78 -15.80
C PRO A 111 3.46 6.12 -16.50
N TYR A 112 3.46 7.14 -17.35
CA TYR A 112 4.63 7.56 -18.10
C TYR A 112 5.59 8.40 -17.25
N LEU A 113 5.04 9.29 -16.43
CA LEU A 113 5.83 10.10 -15.50
C LEU A 113 6.50 9.23 -14.43
N LEU A 114 5.85 8.16 -13.99
CA LEU A 114 6.44 7.21 -13.05
C LEU A 114 7.73 6.59 -13.61
N ARG A 115 7.79 6.33 -14.93
CA ARG A 115 9.00 5.79 -15.59
C ARG A 115 10.16 6.79 -15.63
N LEU A 116 9.87 8.09 -15.58
CA LEU A 116 10.90 9.13 -15.50
C LEU A 116 11.55 9.21 -14.11
N GLY A 117 10.97 8.57 -13.10
CA GLY A 117 11.44 8.60 -11.73
C GLY A 117 11.05 9.88 -10.99
N ASP A 118 11.82 10.23 -9.97
CA ASP A 118 11.52 11.31 -9.03
C ASP A 118 11.78 12.70 -9.65
N THR A 119 10.85 13.15 -10.50
CA THR A 119 10.93 14.44 -11.23
C THR A 119 10.99 15.66 -10.31
N GLY A 120 10.66 15.50 -9.02
CA GLY A 120 10.81 16.53 -7.99
C GLY A 120 12.26 16.74 -7.52
N LYS A 121 13.15 15.75 -7.67
CA LYS A 121 14.58 15.86 -7.30
C LYS A 121 15.47 16.26 -8.47
N ARG A 122 15.10 15.87 -9.69
CA ARG A 122 15.82 16.18 -10.91
C ARG A 122 14.83 16.48 -12.03
N ALA A 123 14.94 17.66 -12.62
CA ALA A 123 14.15 18.02 -13.78
C ALA A 123 14.43 17.03 -14.93
N PRO A 124 13.40 16.48 -15.60
CA PRO A 124 13.60 15.55 -16.70
C PRO A 124 14.34 16.24 -17.86
N THR A 125 15.15 15.46 -18.58
CA THR A 125 15.84 15.95 -19.78
C THR A 125 14.85 16.04 -20.94
N ARG A 126 15.01 17.00 -21.86
CA ARG A 126 14.16 17.12 -23.07
C ARG A 126 14.06 15.80 -23.84
N ALA A 127 15.15 15.05 -23.99
CA ALA A 127 15.15 13.75 -24.66
C ALA A 127 14.20 12.74 -24.00
N GLN A 128 14.13 12.73 -22.66
CA GLN A 128 13.25 11.83 -21.90
C GLN A 128 11.79 12.22 -22.06
N VAL A 129 11.49 13.53 -22.06
CA VAL A 129 10.13 14.04 -22.34
C VAL A 129 9.70 13.73 -23.77
N MET A 130 10.61 13.81 -24.74
CA MET A 130 10.32 13.42 -26.13
C MET A 130 10.10 11.92 -26.28
N ALA A 131 10.85 11.09 -25.54
CA ALA A 131 10.60 9.65 -25.50
C ALA A 131 9.21 9.37 -24.92
N LEU A 132 8.84 10.02 -23.81
CA LEU A 132 7.51 9.94 -23.22
C LEU A 132 6.40 10.31 -24.21
N TYR A 133 6.57 11.42 -24.94
CA TYR A 133 5.62 11.85 -25.97
C TYR A 133 5.44 10.78 -27.06
N ARG A 134 6.56 10.20 -27.53
CA ARG A 134 6.54 9.12 -28.51
C ARG A 134 5.85 7.87 -27.96
N ASP A 135 6.15 7.46 -26.74
CA ASP A 135 5.51 6.33 -26.09
C ASP A 135 3.99 6.54 -26.02
N CYS A 136 3.54 7.70 -25.53
CA CYS A 136 2.13 7.99 -25.36
C CYS A 136 1.36 7.99 -26.70
N THR A 137 1.93 8.60 -27.74
CA THR A 137 1.32 8.59 -29.08
C THR A 137 1.36 7.21 -29.74
N THR A 138 2.41 6.43 -29.50
CA THR A 138 2.57 5.07 -30.03
C THR A 138 1.62 4.09 -29.35
N ASP A 139 1.44 4.21 -28.04
CA ASP A 139 0.49 3.39 -27.27
C ASP A 139 -0.95 3.64 -27.73
N LEU A 140 -1.33 4.90 -27.98
CA LEU A 140 -2.63 5.22 -28.55
C LEU A 140 -2.82 4.57 -29.93
N ARG A 141 -1.82 4.66 -30.80
CA ARG A 141 -1.85 4.02 -32.12
C ARG A 141 -2.02 2.50 -32.00
N HIS A 142 -1.23 1.85 -31.16
CA HIS A 142 -1.33 0.40 -30.93
C HIS A 142 -2.65 -0.03 -30.29
N PHE A 143 -3.24 0.82 -29.45
CA PHE A 143 -4.58 0.59 -28.92
C PHE A 143 -5.62 0.54 -30.06
N TYR A 144 -5.61 1.53 -30.95
CA TYR A 144 -6.57 1.56 -32.07
C TYR A 144 -6.33 0.47 -33.10
N GLN A 145 -5.07 0.10 -33.39
CA GLN A 145 -4.75 -1.04 -34.26
C GLN A 145 -5.33 -2.34 -33.69
N ARG A 146 -5.09 -2.63 -32.41
CA ARG A 146 -5.65 -3.82 -31.75
C ARG A 146 -7.16 -3.80 -31.69
N LEU A 147 -7.76 -2.64 -31.44
CA LEU A 147 -9.21 -2.47 -31.44
C LEU A 147 -9.80 -2.74 -32.84
N GLU A 148 -9.16 -2.26 -33.89
CA GLU A 148 -9.57 -2.51 -35.27
C GLU A 148 -9.49 -3.99 -35.62
N GLU A 149 -8.39 -4.66 -35.29
CA GLU A 149 -8.23 -6.10 -35.45
C GLU A 149 -9.31 -6.89 -34.68
N GLU A 150 -9.57 -6.51 -33.42
CA GLU A 150 -10.61 -7.15 -32.60
C GLU A 150 -12.01 -6.97 -33.20
N LEU A 151 -12.34 -5.76 -33.67
CA LEU A 151 -13.62 -5.49 -34.32
C LEU A 151 -13.78 -6.26 -35.63
N ARG A 152 -12.71 -6.36 -36.45
CA ARG A 152 -12.71 -7.16 -37.68
C ARG A 152 -12.95 -8.64 -37.38
N ASN A 153 -12.23 -9.21 -36.41
CA ASN A 153 -12.40 -10.61 -36.02
C ASN A 153 -13.84 -10.90 -35.57
N ARG A 154 -14.41 -10.02 -34.73
CA ARG A 154 -15.80 -10.17 -34.27
C ARG A 154 -16.82 -10.02 -35.42
N CYS A 155 -16.56 -9.13 -36.38
CA CYS A 155 -17.38 -9.04 -37.59
C CYS A 155 -17.33 -10.34 -38.39
N ASP A 156 -16.14 -10.91 -38.59
CA ASP A 156 -15.96 -12.16 -39.32
C ASP A 156 -16.68 -13.32 -38.61
N ASP A 157 -16.57 -13.40 -37.28
CA ASP A 157 -17.30 -14.37 -36.46
C ASP A 157 -18.82 -14.26 -36.69
N LEU A 158 -19.40 -13.05 -36.61
CA LEU A 158 -20.83 -12.83 -36.85
C LEU A 158 -21.24 -13.17 -38.30
N ILE A 159 -20.38 -12.91 -39.28
CA ILE A 159 -20.63 -13.32 -40.68
C ILE A 159 -20.68 -14.85 -40.78
N THR A 160 -19.78 -15.56 -40.10
CA THR A 160 -19.78 -17.03 -40.11
C THR A 160 -21.01 -17.61 -39.38
N GLU A 161 -21.40 -17.01 -38.26
CA GLU A 161 -22.61 -17.37 -37.51
C GLU A 161 -23.86 -17.17 -38.36
N GLU A 162 -24.02 -15.99 -38.98
CA GLU A 162 -25.12 -15.68 -39.89
C GLU A 162 -25.21 -16.70 -41.04
N GLN A 163 -24.07 -17.03 -41.68
CA GLN A 163 -24.03 -18.03 -42.74
C GLN A 163 -24.37 -19.43 -42.23
N SER A 164 -23.97 -19.78 -41.00
CA SER A 164 -24.30 -21.07 -40.38
C SER A 164 -25.79 -21.18 -40.08
N LEU A 165 -26.39 -20.13 -39.51
CA LEU A 165 -27.81 -20.03 -39.22
C LEU A 165 -28.64 -20.08 -40.49
N LYS A 166 -28.26 -19.32 -41.53
CA LYS A 166 -28.91 -19.37 -42.85
C LYS A 166 -28.88 -20.78 -43.45
N ARG A 167 -27.72 -21.47 -43.39
CA ARG A 167 -27.59 -22.86 -43.86
C ARG A 167 -28.44 -23.82 -43.04
N PHE A 168 -28.47 -23.65 -41.72
CA PHE A 168 -29.28 -24.46 -40.82
C PHE A 168 -30.78 -24.31 -41.13
N LEU A 169 -31.28 -23.07 -41.17
CA LEU A 169 -32.68 -22.78 -41.48
C LEU A 169 -33.09 -23.31 -42.85
N SER A 170 -32.23 -23.19 -43.87
CA SER A 170 -32.52 -23.71 -45.21
C SER A 170 -32.66 -25.23 -45.26
N ARG A 171 -31.97 -25.97 -44.38
CA ARG A 171 -32.00 -27.44 -44.35
C ARG A 171 -33.15 -27.99 -43.54
N PHE A 172 -33.52 -27.32 -42.44
CA PHE A 172 -34.47 -27.83 -41.46
C PHE A 172 -35.83 -27.11 -41.48
N GLN A 173 -36.10 -26.29 -42.50
CA GLN A 173 -37.30 -25.46 -42.60
C GLN A 173 -38.63 -26.21 -42.40
N GLN A 174 -38.70 -27.49 -42.79
CA GLN A 174 -39.92 -28.31 -42.69
C GLN A 174 -40.06 -29.08 -41.37
N HIS A 175 -39.08 -28.96 -40.47
CA HIS A 175 -38.98 -29.78 -39.26
C HIS A 175 -39.21 -29.01 -37.95
N PHE A 176 -39.47 -27.70 -38.01
CA PHE A 176 -39.69 -26.86 -36.82
C PHE A 176 -41.16 -26.59 -36.55
N GLU A 177 -41.50 -26.45 -35.27
CA GLU A 177 -42.73 -25.80 -34.85
C GLU A 177 -42.58 -24.27 -34.96
N ASP A 178 -43.68 -23.56 -35.22
CA ASP A 178 -43.67 -22.10 -35.47
C ASP A 178 -42.98 -21.31 -34.33
N ALA A 179 -43.20 -21.69 -33.08
CA ALA A 179 -42.61 -21.03 -31.91
C ALA A 179 -41.08 -21.24 -31.77
N GLU A 180 -40.53 -22.34 -32.31
CA GLU A 180 -39.09 -22.56 -32.35
C GLU A 180 -38.46 -21.79 -33.50
N TYR A 181 -39.17 -21.70 -34.63
CA TYR A 181 -38.75 -20.94 -35.80
C TYR A 181 -38.64 -19.43 -35.50
N GLU A 182 -39.60 -18.87 -34.75
CA GLU A 182 -39.55 -17.47 -34.30
C GLU A 182 -38.29 -17.13 -33.48
N LYS A 183 -37.79 -18.07 -32.67
CA LYS A 183 -36.56 -17.85 -31.89
C LYS A 183 -35.33 -17.70 -32.78
N PHE A 184 -35.23 -18.53 -33.82
CA PHE A 184 -34.12 -18.44 -34.78
C PHE A 184 -34.19 -17.18 -35.64
N ILE A 185 -35.40 -16.67 -35.94
CA ILE A 185 -35.56 -15.37 -36.59
C ILE A 185 -35.03 -14.26 -35.67
N ALA A 186 -35.45 -14.25 -34.40
CA ALA A 186 -34.97 -13.26 -33.44
C ALA A 186 -33.44 -13.30 -33.25
N GLU A 187 -32.85 -14.51 -33.23
CA GLU A 187 -31.40 -14.69 -33.22
C GLU A 187 -30.73 -14.10 -34.47
N GLY A 188 -31.29 -14.36 -35.65
CA GLY A 188 -30.84 -13.78 -36.92
C GLY A 188 -30.88 -12.26 -36.93
N GLU A 189 -31.97 -11.65 -36.43
CA GLU A 189 -32.11 -10.20 -36.29
C GLU A 189 -31.06 -9.62 -35.33
N THR A 190 -30.75 -10.31 -34.23
CA THR A 190 -29.68 -9.87 -33.31
C THR A 190 -28.30 -9.92 -33.97
N ILE A 191 -27.98 -11.00 -34.68
CA ILE A 191 -26.71 -11.14 -35.41
C ILE A 191 -26.57 -10.03 -36.46
N GLU A 192 -27.62 -9.76 -37.22
CA GLU A 192 -27.61 -8.71 -38.25
C GLU A 192 -27.42 -7.32 -37.64
N ARG A 193 -28.15 -7.01 -36.56
CA ARG A 193 -28.01 -5.75 -35.82
C ARG A 193 -26.59 -5.56 -35.29
N ASP A 194 -26.03 -6.57 -34.63
CA ASP A 194 -24.70 -6.47 -34.03
C ASP A 194 -23.61 -6.39 -35.10
N LYS A 195 -23.73 -7.14 -36.19
CA LYS A 195 -22.85 -7.04 -37.36
C LYS A 195 -22.87 -5.62 -37.94
N HIS A 196 -24.05 -5.03 -38.14
CA HIS A 196 -24.18 -3.67 -38.64
C HIS A 196 -23.52 -2.64 -37.72
N ILE A 197 -23.71 -2.76 -36.40
CA ILE A 197 -23.05 -1.88 -35.41
C ILE A 197 -21.52 -1.99 -35.51
N LEU A 198 -20.97 -3.20 -35.61
CA LEU A 198 -19.53 -3.38 -35.70
C LEU A 198 -18.96 -2.86 -37.03
N GLN A 199 -19.66 -3.04 -38.16
CA GLN A 199 -19.30 -2.46 -39.44
C GLN A 199 -19.25 -0.93 -39.40
N MET A 200 -20.28 -0.30 -38.85
CA MET A 200 -20.31 1.16 -38.64
C MET A 200 -19.15 1.62 -37.75
N ARG A 201 -18.79 0.86 -36.71
CA ARG A 201 -17.63 1.19 -35.86
C ARG A 201 -16.31 1.06 -36.61
N LEU A 202 -16.15 0.05 -37.46
CA LEU A 202 -14.97 -0.15 -38.30
C LEU A 202 -14.80 0.99 -39.31
N GLU A 203 -15.89 1.46 -39.93
CA GLU A 203 -15.84 2.60 -40.84
C GLU A 203 -15.35 3.88 -40.13
N ASN A 204 -15.77 4.08 -38.88
CA ASN A 204 -15.46 5.29 -38.11
C ASN A 204 -14.14 5.21 -37.31
N ILE A 205 -13.51 4.04 -37.17
CA ILE A 205 -12.39 3.85 -36.24
C ILE A 205 -11.18 4.73 -36.57
N GLN A 206 -10.92 4.94 -37.86
CA GLN A 206 -9.81 5.79 -38.31
C GLN A 206 -10.05 7.25 -37.96
N ASP A 207 -11.28 7.74 -38.13
CA ASP A 207 -11.65 9.11 -37.78
C ASP A 207 -11.67 9.33 -36.27
N ASP A 208 -12.12 8.33 -35.50
CA ASP A 208 -12.04 8.35 -34.04
C ASP A 208 -10.59 8.39 -33.56
N TYR A 209 -9.72 7.57 -34.15
CA TYR A 209 -8.28 7.62 -33.88
C TYR A 209 -7.70 9.01 -34.18
N ARG A 210 -7.99 9.58 -35.37
CA ARG A 210 -7.52 10.92 -35.76
C ARG A 210 -7.94 11.99 -34.75
N ARG A 211 -9.22 11.99 -34.35
CA ARG A 211 -9.77 12.93 -33.36
C ARG A 211 -9.09 12.76 -31.99
N LYS A 212 -8.96 11.52 -31.50
CA LYS A 212 -8.33 11.25 -30.19
C LYS A 212 -6.83 11.53 -30.20
N ALA A 213 -6.13 11.26 -31.29
CA ALA A 213 -4.71 11.59 -31.44
C ALA A 213 -4.50 13.11 -31.44
N ALA A 214 -5.35 13.87 -32.12
CA ALA A 214 -5.31 15.34 -32.07
C ALA A 214 -5.54 15.86 -30.64
N HIS A 215 -6.56 15.35 -29.97
CA HIS A 215 -6.84 15.71 -28.57
C HIS A 215 -5.68 15.35 -27.63
N LEU A 216 -5.09 14.16 -27.78
CA LEU A 216 -3.94 13.75 -26.97
C LEU A 216 -2.74 14.69 -27.18
N ARG A 217 -2.43 15.02 -28.43
CA ARG A 217 -1.34 15.98 -28.74
C ARG A 217 -1.61 17.35 -28.11
N GLN A 218 -2.85 17.82 -28.14
CA GLN A 218 -3.23 19.08 -27.49
C GLN A 218 -3.11 18.99 -25.97
N ALA A 219 -3.58 17.92 -25.36
CA ALA A 219 -3.50 17.69 -23.92
C ALA A 219 -2.03 17.64 -23.44
N LEU A 220 -1.16 16.92 -24.16
CA LEU A 220 0.27 16.86 -23.87
C LEU A 220 0.96 18.24 -23.96
N ARG A 221 0.52 19.10 -24.89
CA ARG A 221 1.04 20.48 -25.02
C ARG A 221 0.53 21.40 -23.92
N ALA A 222 -0.70 21.20 -23.46
CA ALA A 222 -1.33 22.00 -22.42
C ALA A 222 -0.88 21.61 -21.00
N ASP A 223 -0.40 20.37 -20.80
CA ASP A 223 0.04 19.87 -19.50
C ASP A 223 1.23 20.69 -18.95
N GLU A 224 1.03 21.25 -17.76
CA GLU A 224 2.00 22.11 -17.07
C GLU A 224 3.36 21.42 -16.88
N ARG A 225 3.37 20.09 -16.68
CA ARG A 225 4.56 19.28 -16.41
C ARG A 225 5.43 19.12 -17.66
N LEU A 226 4.83 19.18 -18.85
CA LEU A 226 5.49 18.94 -20.13
C LEU A 226 5.71 20.21 -20.96
N ARG A 227 4.89 21.24 -20.75
CA ARG A 227 4.90 22.52 -21.49
C ARG A 227 6.30 23.15 -21.63
N PRO A 228 7.18 23.20 -20.60
CA PRO A 228 8.52 23.79 -20.73
C PRO A 228 9.40 23.11 -21.77
N TYR A 229 9.17 21.82 -22.04
CA TYR A 229 9.99 21.00 -22.93
C TYR A 229 9.41 20.91 -24.35
N LEU A 230 8.08 20.94 -24.46
CA LEU A 230 7.36 20.80 -25.72
C LEU A 230 7.10 22.14 -26.43
N GLY A 231 7.16 23.28 -25.72
CA GLY A 231 6.91 24.61 -26.28
C GLY A 231 7.91 25.05 -27.36
N ALA A 232 9.15 24.55 -27.34
CA ALA A 232 10.22 24.94 -28.27
C ALA A 232 10.20 24.19 -29.61
N MET A 233 9.12 23.49 -29.95
CA MET A 233 9.01 22.66 -31.17
C MET A 233 8.36 23.36 -32.37
N MET A 234 7.79 24.56 -32.26
CA MET A 234 7.07 25.18 -33.40
C MET A 234 7.31 26.68 -33.62
N GLU A 235 8.54 27.17 -33.39
CA GLU A 235 9.07 28.29 -34.18
C GLU A 235 9.85 27.81 -35.42
N SER A 236 9.97 26.49 -35.61
CA SER A 236 10.54 25.91 -36.82
C SER A 236 9.41 25.38 -37.72
N PRO A 237 9.17 25.97 -38.89
CA PRO A 237 8.24 25.42 -39.88
C PRO A 237 8.94 24.25 -40.58
N GLY A 238 8.52 23.02 -40.27
CA GLY A 238 9.15 21.84 -40.85
C GLY A 238 8.55 20.56 -40.29
N ASP A 239 7.27 20.34 -40.55
CA ASP A 239 6.69 19.00 -40.73
C ASP A 239 5.32 19.17 -41.40
N GLN A 240 5.38 19.61 -42.67
CA GLN A 240 4.38 19.32 -43.68
C GLN A 240 5.02 18.28 -44.61
N SER A 241 4.24 17.28 -45.01
CA SER A 241 4.61 16.12 -45.86
C SER A 241 5.28 15.00 -45.05
N ASP A 242 4.95 13.72 -45.16
CA ASP A 242 4.20 12.93 -46.14
C ASP A 242 3.57 11.74 -45.42
N TYR A 243 2.26 11.49 -45.58
CA TYR A 243 1.63 10.16 -45.51
C TYR A 243 0.22 10.31 -46.10
N ASP A 244 0.19 10.65 -47.38
CA ASP A 244 -0.82 10.14 -48.32
C ASP A 244 -0.04 9.29 -49.33
N ASP A 245 -0.69 8.23 -49.80
CA ASP A 245 -0.26 7.19 -50.74
C ASP A 245 0.31 5.86 -50.17
N GLU A 246 -0.57 4.86 -50.31
CA GLU A 246 -0.46 3.39 -50.43
C GLU A 246 -1.23 2.56 -49.39
#